data_AF-A0AAV0WAW4-F1
#
_entry.id   AF-A0AAV0WAW4-F1
#
_cell.length_a   1.000
_cell.length_b   1.000
_cell.length_c   1.000
_cell.angle_alpha   90.00
_cell.angle_beta   90.00
_cell.angle_gamma   90.00
#
_symmetry.space_group_name_H-M   'P 1'
#
loop_
_entity.id
_entity.type
_entity.pdbx_description
1 polymer ?
#
loop_
_entity_poly.entity_id
_entity_poly.type
_entity_poly.pdbx_seq_one_letter_code
_entity_poly.pdbx_strand_id
1 'polypeptide(L)'
;MIYKDIFNITDTLFSTLQLKYLDVAYCVEQVNSAINKIKSLRNDDQSIFFFNEAKKYNFLKRSERLSEAETLNKYKMLQFEILDNIILCQLTDRFQDLNKLKFLSLVDTSKFKSYKTAFPYEGFNCLTLIYKEIFDTDQLKNELSVIYFDEQFHNQSIQQCVKLLKVFEESGLLKEAYKLFCIVLTIPSTSVSVERNFSCLKRIKSYLRNSMTEERLSSLATISIEKDLINTLSKNDEKFYEKIIDKFALLKDRRIDLIYKT
;
A
#
# COMPACT_ATOMS: atom_id res chain seq x y z
N MET A 1 19.38 19.14 -1.50
CA MET A 1 18.25 19.84 -2.17
C MET A 1 17.53 18.96 -3.18
N ILE A 2 18.22 18.18 -4.04
CA ILE A 2 17.60 17.17 -4.95
C ILE A 2 16.53 16.32 -4.27
N TYR A 3 16.84 15.78 -3.08
CA TYR A 3 15.89 14.97 -2.33
C TYR A 3 14.62 15.74 -1.92
N LYS A 4 14.71 17.04 -1.66
CA LYS A 4 13.54 17.86 -1.33
C LYS A 4 12.58 17.96 -2.52
N ASP A 5 13.13 18.11 -3.72
CA ASP A 5 12.33 18.17 -4.95
C ASP A 5 11.75 16.80 -5.30
N ILE A 6 12.52 15.72 -5.11
CA ILE A 6 12.02 14.35 -5.24
C ILE A 6 10.90 14.10 -4.21
N PHE A 7 11.12 14.44 -2.94
CA PHE A 7 10.13 14.25 -1.88
C PHE A 7 8.86 15.04 -2.16
N ASN A 8 8.95 16.30 -2.63
CA ASN A 8 7.78 17.06 -3.04
C ASN A 8 7.01 16.40 -4.19
N ILE A 9 7.71 15.84 -5.19
CA ILE A 9 7.06 15.12 -6.31
C ILE A 9 6.43 13.82 -5.79
N THR A 10 7.10 13.08 -4.92
CA THR A 10 6.56 11.83 -4.37
C THR A 10 5.41 12.08 -3.39
N ASP A 11 5.44 13.16 -2.61
CA ASP A 11 4.40 13.52 -1.65
C ASP A 11 3.14 14.00 -2.37
N THR A 12 3.31 14.78 -3.44
CA THR A 12 2.19 15.16 -4.31
C THR A 12 1.60 13.93 -5.01
N LEU A 13 2.44 13.04 -5.55
CA LEU A 13 1.99 11.78 -6.13
C LEU A 13 1.24 10.94 -5.10
N PHE A 14 1.81 10.74 -3.91
CA PHE A 14 1.22 9.99 -2.82
C PHE A 14 -0.16 10.53 -2.43
N SER A 15 -0.26 11.85 -2.25
CA SER A 15 -1.53 12.52 -1.93
C SER A 15 -2.57 12.32 -3.04
N THR A 16 -2.17 12.42 -4.31
CA THR A 16 -3.09 12.22 -5.44
C THR A 16 -3.58 10.77 -5.56
N LEU A 17 -2.70 9.80 -5.33
CA LEU A 17 -3.05 8.38 -5.36
C LEU A 17 -3.99 8.00 -4.21
N GLN A 18 -3.78 8.57 -3.02
CA GLN A 18 -4.65 8.33 -1.86
C GLN A 18 -6.05 8.91 -2.04
N LEU A 19 -6.19 10.06 -2.74
CA LEU A 19 -7.48 10.71 -2.97
C LEU A 19 -8.27 10.10 -4.14
N LYS A 20 -7.60 9.60 -5.18
CA LYS A 20 -8.23 9.15 -6.44
C LYS A 20 -7.96 7.68 -6.78
N TYR A 21 -7.83 6.83 -5.77
CA TYR A 21 -7.48 5.42 -5.93
C TYR A 21 -8.41 4.57 -6.83
N LEU A 22 -9.64 5.02 -7.06
CA LEU A 22 -10.60 4.35 -7.95
C LEU A 22 -10.39 4.70 -9.43
N ASP A 23 -9.78 5.86 -9.72
CA ASP A 23 -9.45 6.27 -11.08
C ASP A 23 -8.04 5.81 -11.44
N VAL A 24 -7.93 4.52 -11.75
CA VAL A 24 -6.65 3.89 -12.08
C VAL A 24 -6.02 4.49 -13.33
N ALA A 25 -6.81 4.94 -14.31
CA ALA A 25 -6.30 5.61 -15.51
C ALA A 25 -5.60 6.94 -15.14
N TYR A 26 -6.27 7.77 -14.34
CA TYR A 26 -5.67 9.00 -13.82
C TYR A 26 -4.45 8.73 -12.95
N CYS A 27 -4.46 7.68 -12.12
CA CYS A 27 -3.33 7.28 -11.29
C CYS A 27 -2.11 6.92 -12.15
N VAL A 28 -2.29 6.14 -13.21
CA VAL A 28 -1.20 5.77 -14.13
C VAL A 28 -0.63 7.00 -14.83
N GLU A 29 -1.47 7.95 -15.26
CA GLU A 29 -1.01 9.20 -15.86
C GLU A 29 -0.20 10.05 -14.88
N GLN A 30 -0.64 10.18 -13.62
CA GLN A 30 0.11 10.92 -12.60
C GLN A 30 1.44 10.25 -12.25
N VAL A 31 1.47 8.91 -12.16
CA VAL A 31 2.71 8.15 -11.98
C VAL A 31 3.67 8.40 -13.15
N ASN A 32 3.18 8.32 -14.39
CA ASN A 32 4.00 8.59 -15.58
C ASN A 32 4.48 10.06 -15.64
N SER A 33 3.64 11.02 -15.28
CA SER A 33 4.00 12.44 -15.18
C SER A 33 5.08 12.66 -14.12
N ALA A 34 4.97 12.03 -12.96
CA ALA A 34 5.97 12.08 -11.90
C ALA A 34 7.30 11.46 -12.37
N ILE A 35 7.25 10.28 -13.01
CA ILE A 35 8.44 9.63 -13.57
C ILE A 35 9.11 10.55 -14.60
N ASN A 36 8.35 11.20 -15.48
CA ASN A 36 8.90 12.11 -16.48
C ASN A 36 9.51 13.37 -15.85
N LYS A 37 8.89 13.94 -14.80
CA LYS A 37 9.44 15.07 -14.03
C LYS A 37 10.75 14.68 -13.37
N ILE A 38 10.84 13.51 -12.75
CA ILE A 38 12.08 13.10 -12.08
C ILE A 38 13.15 12.70 -13.11
N LYS A 39 12.78 12.13 -14.27
CA LYS A 39 13.69 11.97 -15.41
C LYS A 39 14.25 13.31 -15.91
N SER A 40 13.46 14.37 -15.90
CA SER A 40 13.94 15.71 -16.26
C SER A 40 14.91 16.33 -15.22
N LEU A 41 14.94 15.80 -13.99
CA LEU A 41 15.96 16.15 -12.98
C LEU A 41 17.31 15.46 -13.26
N ARG A 42 17.35 14.50 -14.20
CA ARG A 42 18.56 13.88 -14.75
C ARG A 42 19.23 14.79 -15.80
N ASN A 43 19.35 16.08 -15.50
CA ASN A 43 20.01 17.05 -16.36
C ASN A 43 21.36 17.46 -15.77
N ASP A 44 22.38 17.51 -16.61
CA ASP A 44 23.76 17.83 -16.22
C ASP A 44 23.87 19.20 -15.52
N ASP A 45 23.08 20.19 -15.93
CA ASP A 45 23.11 21.54 -15.34
C ASP A 45 22.64 21.58 -13.88
N GLN A 46 21.65 20.76 -13.52
CA GLN A 46 21.18 20.66 -12.15
C GLN A 46 22.22 19.98 -11.25
N SER A 47 22.89 18.94 -11.76
CA SER A 47 23.96 18.27 -11.01
C SER A 47 25.15 19.20 -10.71
N ILE A 48 25.46 20.15 -11.61
CA ILE A 48 26.48 21.18 -11.40
C ILE A 48 26.02 22.20 -10.35
N PHE A 49 24.75 22.62 -10.38
CA PHE A 49 24.17 23.48 -9.34
C PHE A 49 24.24 22.83 -7.95
N PHE A 50 23.86 21.56 -7.84
CA PHE A 50 23.90 20.83 -6.57
C PHE A 50 25.32 20.55 -6.09
N PHE A 51 26.28 20.34 -6.98
CA PHE A 51 27.70 20.26 -6.63
C PHE A 51 28.20 21.59 -6.04
N ASN A 52 27.85 22.71 -6.67
CA ASN A 52 28.22 24.05 -6.19
C ASN A 52 27.56 24.40 -4.85
N GLU A 53 26.31 23.97 -4.61
CA GLU A 53 25.67 24.07 -3.31
C GLU A 53 26.31 23.16 -2.26
N ALA A 54 26.59 21.89 -2.59
CA ALA A 54 27.24 20.96 -1.66
C ALA A 54 28.64 21.45 -1.23
N LYS A 55 29.36 22.09 -2.15
CA LYS A 55 30.64 22.76 -1.86
C LYS A 55 30.50 23.87 -0.80
N LYS A 56 29.34 24.54 -0.73
CA LYS A 56 29.06 25.56 0.30
C LYS A 56 28.83 24.98 1.71
N TYR A 57 28.44 23.72 1.82
CA TYR A 57 28.22 23.06 3.13
C TYR A 57 29.44 22.24 3.57
N ASN A 58 30.27 21.76 2.64
CA ASN A 58 31.46 20.94 2.91
C ASN A 58 32.75 21.75 3.19
N PHE A 59 32.66 22.93 3.82
CA PHE A 59 33.86 23.72 4.19
C PHE A 59 34.80 23.03 5.21
N LEU A 60 34.49 21.82 5.70
CA LEU A 60 35.25 21.14 6.75
C LEU A 60 35.68 19.73 6.32
N LYS A 61 36.64 19.67 5.39
CA LYS A 61 37.82 18.78 5.36
C LYS A 61 38.38 18.75 3.95
N ARG A 62 39.27 19.70 3.65
CA ARG A 62 40.25 19.52 2.58
C ARG A 62 41.16 18.35 2.99
N SER A 63 40.88 17.17 2.46
CA SER A 63 41.90 16.15 2.27
C SER A 63 42.17 16.08 0.77
N GLU A 64 43.45 16.18 0.46
CA GLU A 64 44.06 16.36 -0.86
C GLU A 64 43.81 15.20 -1.84
N ARG A 65 44.05 15.49 -3.13
CA ARG A 65 44.45 14.59 -4.25
C ARG A 65 43.42 14.15 -5.32
N LEU A 66 42.30 14.83 -5.52
CA LEU A 66 41.46 14.62 -6.71
C LEU A 66 41.24 15.96 -7.43
N SER A 67 41.30 15.95 -8.76
CA SER A 67 40.93 17.12 -9.58
C SER A 67 39.47 17.49 -9.29
N GLU A 68 39.14 18.77 -9.25
CA GLU A 68 37.75 19.22 -8.99
C GLU A 68 36.75 18.53 -9.92
N ALA A 69 37.16 18.25 -11.17
CA ALA A 69 36.41 17.50 -12.18
C ALA A 69 36.14 16.03 -11.80
N GLU A 70 37.09 15.35 -11.14
CA GLU A 70 36.96 13.95 -10.74
C GLU A 70 36.01 13.81 -9.54
N THR A 71 36.09 14.73 -8.57
CA THR A 71 35.09 14.80 -7.49
C THR A 71 33.70 15.09 -8.03
N LEU A 72 33.58 16.02 -8.99
CA LEU A 72 32.30 16.37 -9.60
C LEU A 72 31.70 15.18 -10.37
N ASN A 73 32.51 14.42 -11.11
CA ASN A 73 32.08 13.19 -11.76
C ASN A 73 31.66 12.10 -10.76
N LYS A 74 32.36 11.96 -9.63
CA LYS A 74 31.98 11.00 -8.58
C LYS A 74 30.64 11.36 -7.93
N TYR A 75 30.39 12.63 -7.62
CA TYR A 75 29.10 13.08 -7.11
C TYR A 75 27.97 12.95 -8.13
N LYS A 76 28.24 13.24 -9.41
CA LYS A 76 27.30 12.98 -10.51
C LYS A 76 26.92 11.51 -10.61
N MET A 77 27.90 10.61 -10.59
CA MET A 77 27.67 9.16 -10.64
C MET A 77 26.79 8.70 -9.47
N LEU A 78 27.12 9.10 -8.23
CA LEU A 78 26.32 8.75 -7.06
C LEU A 78 24.90 9.33 -7.12
N GLN A 79 24.74 10.56 -7.60
CA GLN A 79 23.43 11.17 -7.78
C GLN A 79 22.59 10.41 -8.80
N PHE A 80 23.17 10.06 -9.94
CA PHE A 80 22.46 9.31 -10.98
C PHE A 80 22.15 7.89 -10.55
N GLU A 81 23.04 7.21 -9.81
CA GLU A 81 22.78 5.88 -9.27
C GLU A 81 21.61 5.89 -8.26
N ILE A 82 21.51 6.92 -7.43
CA ILE A 82 20.40 7.05 -6.48
C ILE A 82 19.10 7.40 -7.21
N LEU A 83 19.14 8.30 -8.19
CA LEU A 83 18.00 8.61 -9.04
C LEU A 83 17.53 7.36 -9.80
N ASP A 84 18.43 6.62 -10.44
CA ASP A 84 18.10 5.42 -11.20
C ASP A 84 17.53 4.31 -10.30
N ASN A 85 18.07 4.11 -9.09
CA ASN A 85 17.52 3.14 -8.13
C ASN A 85 16.12 3.55 -7.64
N ILE A 86 15.90 4.82 -7.29
CA ILE A 86 14.60 5.30 -6.81
C ILE A 86 13.56 5.30 -7.95
N ILE A 87 13.95 5.72 -9.15
CA ILE A 87 13.01 5.98 -10.25
C ILE A 87 12.79 4.74 -11.10
N LEU A 88 13.89 4.09 -11.50
CA LEU A 88 13.90 3.08 -12.55
C LEU A 88 13.77 1.66 -11.99
N CYS A 89 14.09 1.46 -10.70
CA CYS A 89 13.83 0.20 -10.02
C CYS A 89 12.62 0.30 -9.09
N GLN A 90 12.55 1.27 -8.17
CA GLN A 90 11.52 1.24 -7.12
C GLN A 90 10.12 1.68 -7.60
N LEU A 91 10.02 2.76 -8.39
CA LEU A 91 8.71 3.26 -8.85
C LEU A 91 8.14 2.42 -10.00
N THR A 92 8.97 2.04 -10.97
CA THR A 92 8.55 1.20 -12.09
C THR A 92 8.12 -0.18 -11.61
N ASP A 93 8.92 -0.87 -10.78
CA ASP A 93 8.60 -2.21 -10.26
C ASP A 93 7.32 -2.20 -9.42
N ARG A 94 7.19 -1.21 -8.52
CA ARG A 94 6.00 -1.08 -7.66
C ARG A 94 4.72 -0.79 -8.45
N PHE A 95 4.80 -0.09 -9.58
CA PHE A 95 3.63 0.33 -10.35
C PHE A 95 3.41 -0.43 -11.67
N GLN A 96 4.23 -1.44 -11.97
CA GLN A 96 4.06 -2.31 -13.15
C GLN A 96 2.68 -2.95 -13.20
N ASP A 97 2.14 -3.34 -12.04
CA ASP A 97 0.86 -4.02 -11.92
C ASP A 97 -0.35 -3.08 -11.83
N LEU A 98 -0.16 -1.75 -11.83
CA LEU A 98 -1.31 -0.82 -11.80
C LEU A 98 -2.26 -1.03 -12.99
N ASN A 99 -1.72 -1.40 -14.16
CA ASN A 99 -2.52 -1.68 -15.34
C ASN A 99 -3.46 -2.89 -15.15
N LYS A 100 -3.12 -3.82 -14.26
CA LYS A 100 -3.96 -4.97 -13.91
C LYS A 100 -5.11 -4.57 -12.98
N LEU A 101 -4.99 -3.45 -12.26
CA LEU A 101 -6.00 -2.94 -11.34
C LEU A 101 -7.10 -2.11 -12.01
N LYS A 102 -7.11 -2.00 -13.36
CA LYS A 102 -8.15 -1.26 -14.11
C LYS A 102 -9.58 -1.69 -13.76
N PHE A 103 -9.80 -2.91 -13.26
CA PHE A 103 -11.12 -3.36 -12.79
C PHE A 103 -11.66 -2.56 -11.58
N LEU A 104 -10.81 -1.87 -10.81
CA LEU A 104 -11.25 -0.98 -9.72
C LEU A 104 -12.18 0.14 -10.23
N SER A 105 -12.01 0.56 -11.49
CA SER A 105 -12.89 1.56 -12.12
C SER A 105 -14.34 1.07 -12.27
N LEU A 106 -14.58 -0.25 -12.32
CA LEU A 106 -15.93 -0.83 -12.38
C LEU A 106 -16.76 -0.54 -11.13
N VAL A 107 -16.09 -0.28 -10.00
CA VAL A 107 -16.71 -0.04 -8.70
C VAL A 107 -16.77 1.47 -8.39
N ASP A 108 -16.37 2.33 -9.33
CA ASP A 108 -16.41 3.78 -9.17
C ASP A 108 -17.85 4.32 -9.22
N THR A 109 -18.44 4.51 -8.04
CA THR A 109 -19.83 4.98 -7.85
C THR A 109 -20.09 6.37 -8.44
N SER A 110 -19.04 7.14 -8.75
CA SER A 110 -19.16 8.44 -9.41
C SER A 110 -19.36 8.31 -10.92
N LYS A 111 -18.89 7.22 -11.54
CA LYS A 111 -18.96 6.95 -12.98
C LYS A 111 -20.16 6.09 -13.38
N PHE A 112 -20.96 5.60 -12.43
CA PHE A 112 -22.14 4.76 -12.69
C PHE A 112 -23.16 5.43 -13.63
N LYS A 113 -23.28 6.77 -13.56
CA LYS A 113 -24.11 7.56 -14.49
C LYS A 113 -23.66 7.44 -15.94
N SER A 114 -22.36 7.37 -16.18
CA SER A 114 -21.77 7.18 -17.51
C SER A 114 -21.83 5.71 -17.95
N TYR A 115 -21.67 4.77 -17.01
CA TYR A 115 -21.75 3.33 -17.28
C TYR A 115 -23.16 2.84 -17.65
N LYS A 116 -24.20 3.61 -17.32
CA LYS A 116 -25.57 3.43 -17.85
C LYS A 116 -25.63 3.53 -19.37
N THR A 117 -24.75 4.33 -19.97
CA THR A 117 -24.73 4.58 -21.44
C THR A 117 -23.64 3.82 -22.18
N ALA A 118 -22.48 3.59 -21.55
CA ALA A 118 -21.36 2.86 -22.12
C ALA A 118 -20.75 1.92 -21.09
N PHE A 119 -20.96 0.61 -21.26
CA PHE A 119 -20.42 -0.39 -20.34
C PHE A 119 -18.88 -0.42 -20.42
N PRO A 120 -18.17 -0.40 -19.28
CA PRO A 120 -16.69 -0.40 -19.24
C PRO A 120 -16.12 -1.79 -19.57
N TYR A 121 -16.02 -2.10 -20.86
CA TYR A 121 -15.46 -3.38 -21.35
C TYR A 121 -13.98 -3.57 -21.03
N GLU A 122 -13.18 -2.50 -20.97
CA GLU A 122 -11.75 -2.62 -20.64
C GLU A 122 -11.52 -3.15 -19.21
N GLY A 123 -12.19 -2.56 -18.22
CA GLY A 123 -12.11 -3.01 -16.83
C GLY A 123 -12.66 -4.43 -16.66
N PHE A 124 -13.75 -4.76 -17.36
CA PHE A 124 -14.38 -6.08 -17.33
C PHE A 124 -13.50 -7.17 -17.96
N ASN A 125 -12.85 -6.87 -19.07
CA ASN A 125 -11.90 -7.79 -19.72
C ASN A 125 -10.66 -8.00 -18.84
N CYS A 126 -10.14 -6.95 -18.19
CA CYS A 126 -9.05 -7.10 -17.21
C CYS A 126 -9.45 -8.02 -16.05
N LEU A 127 -10.66 -7.87 -15.52
CA LEU A 127 -11.17 -8.73 -14.44
C LEU A 127 -11.32 -10.18 -14.90
N THR A 128 -11.90 -10.39 -16.09
CA THR A 128 -12.09 -11.72 -16.68
C THR A 128 -10.74 -12.43 -16.93
N LEU A 129 -9.69 -11.68 -17.23
CA LEU A 129 -8.34 -12.26 -17.41
C LEU A 129 -7.67 -12.64 -16.09
N ILE A 130 -7.89 -11.87 -15.02
CA ILE A 130 -7.19 -12.08 -13.73
C ILE A 130 -7.95 -13.08 -12.85
N TYR A 131 -9.28 -12.99 -12.83
CA TYR A 131 -10.14 -13.72 -11.90
C TYR A 131 -11.11 -14.66 -12.62
N LYS A 132 -10.73 -15.18 -13.78
CA LYS A 132 -11.56 -16.07 -14.62
C LYS A 132 -12.16 -17.25 -13.86
N GLU A 133 -11.42 -17.81 -12.91
CA GLU A 133 -11.85 -18.98 -12.14
C GLU A 133 -12.74 -18.63 -10.94
N ILE A 134 -12.81 -17.35 -10.56
CA ILE A 134 -13.52 -16.90 -9.36
C ILE A 134 -14.93 -16.39 -9.69
N PHE A 135 -15.12 -15.83 -10.89
CA PHE A 135 -16.36 -15.19 -11.31
C PHE A 135 -17.02 -15.89 -12.48
N ASP A 136 -18.35 -15.97 -12.44
CA ASP A 136 -19.15 -16.20 -13.63
C ASP A 136 -19.27 -14.87 -14.40
N THR A 137 -18.66 -14.82 -15.58
CA THR A 137 -18.57 -13.60 -16.39
C THR A 137 -19.94 -13.11 -16.86
N ASP A 138 -20.83 -14.03 -17.23
CA ASP A 138 -22.13 -13.66 -17.79
C ASP A 138 -23.06 -13.18 -16.67
N GLN A 139 -23.03 -13.86 -15.52
CA GLN A 139 -23.78 -13.43 -14.34
C GLN A 139 -23.26 -12.07 -13.83
N LEU A 140 -21.95 -11.90 -13.69
CA LEU A 140 -21.36 -10.64 -13.21
C LEU A 140 -21.72 -9.46 -14.14
N LYS A 141 -21.71 -9.65 -15.46
CA LYS A 141 -22.09 -8.60 -16.41
C LYS A 141 -23.53 -8.14 -16.22
N ASN A 142 -24.45 -9.09 -16.04
CA ASN A 142 -25.85 -8.79 -15.81
C ASN A 142 -26.06 -8.09 -14.47
N GLU A 143 -25.43 -8.59 -13.39
CA GLU A 143 -25.51 -8.00 -12.06
C GLU A 143 -24.93 -6.57 -12.03
N LEU A 144 -23.78 -6.34 -12.68
CA LEU A 144 -23.19 -5.01 -12.82
C LEU A 144 -24.10 -4.05 -13.59
N SER A 145 -24.76 -4.53 -14.65
CA SER A 145 -25.72 -3.70 -15.38
C SER A 145 -26.86 -3.25 -14.48
N VAL A 146 -27.42 -4.14 -13.66
CA VAL A 146 -28.48 -3.82 -12.69
C VAL A 146 -27.99 -2.76 -11.68
N ILE A 147 -26.78 -2.92 -11.15
CA ILE A 147 -26.18 -1.96 -10.20
C ILE A 147 -25.95 -0.59 -10.83
N TYR A 148 -25.54 -0.53 -12.11
CA TYR A 148 -25.36 0.76 -12.79
C TYR A 148 -26.70 1.46 -13.06
N PHE A 149 -27.77 0.70 -13.29
CA PHE A 149 -29.12 1.24 -13.47
C PHE A 149 -29.78 1.68 -12.17
N ASP A 150 -29.47 1.05 -11.04
CA ASP A 150 -30.06 1.37 -9.75
C ASP A 150 -29.43 2.62 -9.12
N GLU A 151 -30.26 3.67 -8.98
CA GLU A 151 -29.88 4.96 -8.42
C GLU A 151 -29.47 4.88 -6.94
N GLN A 152 -29.85 3.82 -6.23
CA GLN A 152 -29.46 3.62 -4.83
C GLN A 152 -27.94 3.50 -4.64
N PHE A 153 -27.21 3.04 -5.66
CA PHE A 153 -25.76 2.88 -5.61
C PHE A 153 -24.99 4.11 -6.09
N HIS A 154 -25.68 5.13 -6.62
CA HIS A 154 -25.01 6.31 -7.17
C HIS A 154 -24.50 7.21 -6.04
N ASN A 155 -23.27 7.73 -6.19
CA ASN A 155 -22.64 8.64 -5.23
C ASN A 155 -22.53 8.14 -3.78
N GLN A 156 -22.74 6.84 -3.53
CA GLN A 156 -22.51 6.26 -2.20
C GLN A 156 -21.06 5.83 -2.03
N SER A 157 -20.63 5.74 -0.76
CA SER A 157 -19.33 5.14 -0.45
C SER A 157 -19.35 3.63 -0.70
N ILE A 158 -18.23 3.05 -1.13
CA ILE A 158 -18.11 1.60 -1.39
C ILE A 158 -18.57 0.77 -0.18
N GLN A 159 -18.30 1.26 1.04
CA GLN A 159 -18.73 0.60 2.28
C GLN A 159 -20.26 0.56 2.43
N GLN A 160 -20.97 1.61 2.03
CA GLN A 160 -22.43 1.64 2.03
C GLN A 160 -22.98 0.70 0.95
N CYS A 161 -22.40 0.72 -0.25
CA CYS A 161 -22.75 -0.21 -1.31
C CYS A 161 -22.60 -1.67 -0.87
N VAL A 162 -21.50 -2.01 -0.18
CA VAL A 162 -21.28 -3.38 0.34
C VAL A 162 -22.30 -3.77 1.41
N LYS A 163 -22.71 -2.85 2.27
CA LYS A 163 -23.78 -3.13 3.25
C LYS A 163 -25.11 -3.42 2.56
N LEU A 164 -25.45 -2.68 1.51
CA LEU A 164 -26.66 -2.92 0.72
C LEU A 164 -26.57 -4.25 -0.05
N LEU A 165 -25.44 -4.48 -0.73
CA LEU A 165 -25.19 -5.72 -1.46
C LEU A 165 -25.22 -6.94 -0.55
N LYS A 166 -24.81 -6.82 0.72
CA LYS A 166 -24.92 -7.91 1.69
C LYS A 166 -26.38 -8.32 1.93
N VAL A 167 -27.32 -7.37 2.00
CA VAL A 167 -28.75 -7.68 2.14
C VAL A 167 -29.27 -8.41 0.90
N PHE A 168 -28.82 -7.99 -0.30
CA PHE A 168 -29.18 -8.67 -1.55
C PHE A 168 -28.54 -10.06 -1.65
N GLU A 169 -27.30 -10.23 -1.19
CA GLU A 169 -26.60 -11.52 -1.16
C GLU A 169 -27.31 -12.52 -0.23
N GLU A 170 -27.75 -12.07 0.94
CA GLU A 170 -28.57 -12.87 1.88
C GLU A 170 -29.89 -13.33 1.25
N SER A 171 -30.45 -12.55 0.32
CA SER A 171 -31.63 -12.92 -0.49
C SER A 171 -31.29 -13.76 -1.74
N GLY A 172 -30.02 -14.04 -1.99
CA GLY A 172 -29.53 -14.85 -3.11
C GLY A 172 -29.32 -14.09 -4.43
N LEU A 173 -29.41 -12.76 -4.43
CA LEU A 173 -29.24 -11.89 -5.59
C LEU A 173 -27.86 -11.20 -5.56
N LEU A 174 -27.34 -10.78 -6.72
CA LEU A 174 -26.12 -9.96 -6.84
C LEU A 174 -24.86 -10.56 -6.19
N LYS A 175 -24.70 -11.89 -6.24
CA LYS A 175 -23.63 -12.61 -5.53
C LYS A 175 -22.25 -12.31 -6.12
N GLU A 176 -22.14 -12.24 -7.44
CA GLU A 176 -20.87 -11.99 -8.13
C GLU A 176 -20.46 -10.53 -7.97
N ALA A 177 -21.42 -9.61 -8.04
CA ALA A 177 -21.15 -8.20 -7.74
C ALA A 177 -20.73 -8.00 -6.28
N TYR A 178 -21.35 -8.67 -5.31
CA TYR A 178 -20.94 -8.59 -3.91
C TYR A 178 -19.48 -9.07 -3.72
N LYS A 179 -19.11 -10.22 -4.32
CA LYS A 179 -17.73 -10.70 -4.32
C LYS A 179 -16.76 -9.67 -4.90
N LEU A 180 -17.11 -9.05 -6.03
CA LEU A 180 -16.28 -8.02 -6.66
C LEU A 180 -16.04 -6.84 -5.72
N PHE A 181 -17.10 -6.30 -5.12
CA PHE A 181 -16.97 -5.18 -4.17
C PHE A 181 -16.16 -5.59 -2.93
N CYS A 182 -16.25 -6.83 -2.48
CA CYS A 182 -15.41 -7.35 -1.40
C CYS A 182 -13.93 -7.40 -1.80
N ILE A 183 -13.59 -7.86 -3.01
CA ILE A 183 -12.22 -7.84 -3.52
C ILE A 183 -11.69 -6.40 -3.61
N VAL A 184 -12.51 -5.46 -4.07
CA VAL A 184 -12.12 -4.05 -4.10
C VAL A 184 -11.86 -3.49 -2.70
N LEU A 185 -12.65 -3.87 -1.70
CA LEU A 185 -12.42 -3.45 -0.30
C LEU A 185 -11.19 -4.10 0.33
N THR A 186 -10.80 -5.31 -0.08
CA THR A 186 -9.61 -5.98 0.47
C THR A 186 -8.31 -5.46 -0.15
N ILE A 187 -8.37 -4.85 -1.33
CA ILE A 187 -7.21 -4.18 -1.93
C ILE A 187 -6.91 -2.92 -1.11
N PRO A 188 -5.74 -2.85 -0.43
CA PRO A 188 -5.39 -1.70 0.38
C PRO A 188 -5.12 -0.51 -0.53
N SER A 189 -6.13 0.35 -0.73
CA SER A 189 -5.98 1.57 -1.53
C SER A 189 -5.40 2.74 -0.72
N THR A 190 -5.34 2.61 0.60
CA THR A 190 -4.83 3.64 1.51
C THR A 190 -3.73 3.10 2.43
N SER A 191 -2.79 3.98 2.80
CA SER A 191 -1.68 3.70 3.72
C SER A 191 -2.09 3.53 5.18
N VAL A 192 -3.37 3.70 5.52
CA VAL A 192 -3.87 3.79 6.91
C VAL A 192 -3.50 2.54 7.72
N SER A 193 -3.64 1.35 7.16
CA SER A 193 -3.26 0.09 7.84
C SER A 193 -1.76 0.02 8.11
N VAL A 194 -0.95 0.50 7.17
CA VAL A 194 0.51 0.54 7.29
C VAL A 194 0.95 1.56 8.34
N GLU A 195 0.33 2.75 8.35
CA GLU A 195 0.58 3.79 9.36
C GLU A 195 0.18 3.34 10.78
N ARG A 196 -0.96 2.64 10.92
CA ARG A 196 -1.37 2.03 12.18
C ARG A 196 -0.34 1.02 12.68
N ASN A 197 0.20 0.19 11.78
CA ASN A 197 1.24 -0.78 12.12
C ASN A 197 2.54 -0.08 12.56
N PHE A 198 3.01 0.93 11.84
CA PHE A 198 4.19 1.70 12.22
C PHE A 198 4.02 2.46 13.53
N SER A 199 2.84 3.03 13.78
CA SER A 199 2.51 3.69 15.06
C SER A 199 2.55 2.69 16.22
N CYS A 200 1.99 1.48 16.02
CA CYS A 200 2.06 0.40 16.99
C CYS A 200 3.51 -0.02 17.29
N LEU A 201 4.31 -0.24 16.25
CA LEU A 201 5.73 -0.58 16.36
C LEU A 201 6.51 0.50 17.12
N LYS A 202 6.27 1.78 16.79
CA LYS A 202 6.88 2.91 17.50
C LYS A 202 6.53 2.90 18.98
N ARG A 203 5.26 2.66 19.33
CA ARG A 203 4.81 2.55 20.72
C ARG A 203 5.49 1.40 21.46
N ILE A 204 5.61 0.23 20.84
CA ILE A 204 6.29 -0.95 21.43
C ILE A 204 7.78 -0.66 21.66
N LYS A 205 8.48 -0.11 20.66
CA LYS A 205 9.90 0.27 20.78
C LYS A 205 10.13 1.32 21.86
N SER A 206 9.30 2.38 21.89
CA SER A 206 9.42 3.45 22.89
C SER A 206 9.12 2.95 24.31
N TYR A 207 8.11 2.10 24.49
CA TYR A 207 7.74 1.58 25.80
C TYR A 207 8.78 0.61 26.37
N LEU A 208 9.28 -0.33 25.56
CA LEU A 208 10.25 -1.32 26.02
C LEU A 208 11.67 -0.76 26.15
N ARG A 209 12.00 0.34 25.45
CA ARG A 209 13.30 1.03 25.46
C ARG A 209 14.54 0.10 25.36
N ASN A 210 14.35 -1.06 24.72
CA ASN A 210 15.35 -2.14 24.65
C ASN A 210 15.66 -2.47 23.19
N SER A 211 16.92 -2.85 22.92
CA SER A 211 17.26 -3.54 21.68
C SER A 211 16.59 -4.91 21.67
N MET A 212 15.77 -5.17 20.67
CA MET A 212 15.09 -6.45 20.48
C MET A 212 15.26 -6.93 19.03
N THR A 213 15.13 -8.23 18.81
CA THR A 213 15.16 -8.80 17.46
C THR A 213 13.92 -8.41 16.67
N GLU A 214 14.05 -8.27 15.35
CA GLU A 214 12.94 -7.89 14.46
C GLU A 214 11.79 -8.93 14.50
N GLU A 215 12.11 -10.21 14.65
CA GLU A 215 11.11 -11.27 14.79
C GLU A 215 10.24 -11.06 16.03
N ARG A 216 10.85 -10.84 17.20
CA ARG A 216 10.13 -10.58 18.46
C ARG A 216 9.28 -9.32 18.37
N LEU A 217 9.82 -8.27 17.76
CA LEU A 217 9.10 -7.02 17.55
C LEU A 217 7.86 -7.21 16.68
N SER A 218 8.01 -7.94 15.57
CA SER A 218 6.92 -8.25 14.64
C SER A 218 5.81 -9.04 15.36
N SER A 219 6.16 -10.09 16.11
CA SER A 219 5.18 -10.85 16.90
C SER A 219 4.45 -9.99 17.93
N LEU A 220 5.16 -9.11 18.66
CA LEU A 220 4.57 -8.18 19.62
C LEU A 220 3.63 -7.17 18.94
N ALA A 221 3.99 -6.69 17.75
CA ALA A 221 3.16 -5.78 16.99
C ALA A 221 1.86 -6.45 16.57
N THR A 222 1.92 -7.67 16.04
CA THR A 222 0.74 -8.47 15.69
C THR A 222 -0.18 -8.66 16.88
N ILE A 223 0.37 -9.05 18.04
CA ILE A 223 -0.39 -9.19 19.29
C ILE A 223 -1.05 -7.87 19.71
N SER A 224 -0.35 -6.74 19.57
CA SER A 224 -0.90 -5.44 19.95
C SER A 224 -1.92 -4.89 18.95
N ILE A 225 -1.82 -5.23 17.67
CA ILE A 225 -2.78 -4.83 16.63
C ILE A 225 -4.06 -5.65 16.80
N GLU A 226 -3.93 -6.97 16.98
CA GLU A 226 -5.02 -7.94 17.13
C GLU A 226 -5.45 -8.15 18.59
N LYS A 227 -5.25 -7.14 19.44
CA LYS A 227 -5.60 -7.23 20.87
C LYS A 227 -7.07 -7.59 21.08
N ASP A 228 -7.96 -7.05 20.24
CA ASP A 228 -9.39 -7.30 20.35
C ASP A 228 -9.74 -8.76 20.05
N LEU A 229 -9.11 -9.35 19.03
CA LEU A 229 -9.23 -10.77 18.72
C LEU A 229 -8.77 -11.63 19.90
N ILE A 230 -7.62 -11.32 20.49
CA ILE A 230 -7.11 -12.04 21.68
C ILE A 230 -8.08 -11.93 22.85
N ASN A 231 -8.66 -10.76 23.09
CA ASN A 231 -9.66 -10.58 24.13
C ASN A 231 -10.90 -11.45 23.87
N THR A 232 -11.38 -11.51 22.62
CA THR A 232 -12.52 -12.38 22.27
C THR A 232 -12.20 -13.86 22.45
N LEU A 233 -11.01 -14.30 22.06
CA LEU A 233 -10.56 -15.68 22.27
C LEU A 233 -10.48 -16.03 23.76
N SER A 234 -9.94 -15.13 24.58
CA SER A 234 -9.89 -15.36 26.04
C SER A 234 -11.26 -15.42 26.70
N LYS A 235 -12.26 -14.70 26.16
CA LYS A 235 -13.64 -14.74 26.66
C LYS A 235 -14.36 -16.02 26.25
N ASN A 236 -14.04 -16.55 25.08
CA ASN A 236 -14.68 -17.75 24.54
C ASN A 236 -14.06 -19.05 25.07
N ASP A 237 -12.78 -19.03 25.48
CA ASP A 237 -12.06 -20.17 26.04
C ASP A 237 -11.36 -19.76 27.34
N GLU A 238 -11.97 -20.08 28.49
CA GLU A 238 -11.46 -19.73 29.82
C GLU A 238 -10.04 -20.28 30.08
N LYS A 239 -9.65 -21.37 29.40
CA LYS A 239 -8.33 -22.01 29.54
C LYS A 239 -7.33 -21.57 28.46
N PHE A 240 -7.64 -20.54 27.68
CA PHE A 240 -6.78 -20.06 26.60
C PHE A 240 -5.37 -19.72 27.08
N TYR A 241 -5.24 -18.99 28.20
CA TYR A 241 -3.94 -18.61 28.75
C TYR A 241 -3.18 -19.80 29.34
N GLU A 242 -3.86 -20.72 30.02
CA GLU A 242 -3.23 -21.95 30.56
C GLU A 242 -2.63 -22.79 29.44
N LYS A 243 -3.37 -23.01 28.34
CA LYS A 243 -2.86 -23.74 27.17
C LYS A 243 -1.63 -23.08 26.54
N ILE A 244 -1.58 -21.75 26.50
CA ILE A 244 -0.41 -21.01 26.00
C ILE A 244 0.78 -21.18 26.95
N ILE A 245 0.54 -21.09 28.26
CA ILE A 245 1.58 -21.30 29.28
C ILE A 245 2.13 -22.72 29.19
N ASP A 246 1.27 -23.73 29.08
CA ASP A 246 1.68 -25.13 28.95
C ASP A 246 2.47 -25.36 27.66
N LYS A 247 1.99 -24.81 26.53
CA LYS A 247 2.70 -24.90 25.24
C LYS A 247 4.07 -24.22 25.31
N PHE A 248 4.14 -23.04 25.92
CA PHE A 248 5.41 -22.36 26.19
C PHE A 248 6.28 -23.18 27.14
N ALA A 249 5.66 -23.84 28.12
CA ALA A 249 6.32 -24.67 29.10
C ALA A 249 6.79 -26.04 28.57
N LEU A 250 6.48 -26.39 27.32
CA LEU A 250 7.01 -27.58 26.64
C LEU A 250 8.18 -27.26 25.70
N LEU A 251 8.45 -25.98 25.42
CA LEU A 251 9.59 -25.57 24.59
C LEU A 251 10.90 -25.75 25.38
N LYS A 252 11.88 -26.44 24.78
CA LYS A 252 13.11 -26.92 25.45
C LYS A 252 14.18 -25.85 25.69
N ASP A 253 14.17 -24.75 24.94
CA ASP A 253 15.17 -23.67 25.06
C ASP A 253 14.67 -22.53 25.98
N ARG A 254 14.72 -22.74 27.29
CA ARG A 254 14.38 -21.70 28.27
C ARG A 254 15.57 -21.35 29.15
N ARG A 255 15.74 -20.05 29.41
CA ARG A 255 16.70 -19.52 30.40
C ARG A 255 16.09 -19.40 31.81
N ILE A 256 14.80 -19.68 31.97
CA ILE A 256 14.06 -19.56 33.23
C ILE A 256 13.14 -20.78 33.37
N ASP A 257 13.35 -21.56 34.42
CA ASP A 257 12.50 -22.69 34.78
C ASP A 257 11.24 -22.21 35.49
N LEU A 258 10.09 -22.37 34.82
CA LEU A 258 8.77 -22.08 35.37
C LEU A 258 8.17 -23.38 35.93
N ILE A 259 8.75 -23.90 37.02
CA ILE A 259 8.13 -25.00 37.76
C ILE A 259 7.24 -24.39 38.84
N TYR A 260 5.93 -24.49 38.65
CA TYR A 260 4.96 -24.17 39.70
C TYR A 260 4.95 -25.33 40.70
N LYS A 261 5.21 -25.06 41.98
CA LYS A 261 5.03 -26.03 43.05
C LYS A 261 3.53 -26.15 43.33
N THR A 262 2.99 -27.36 43.13
CA THR A 262 1.70 -27.80 43.66
C THR A 262 1.70 -27.85 45.18
#